data_AF-A0AAV0K7N0-F1
#
_entry.id   AF-A0AAV0K7N0-F1
#
_cell.length_a   1.000
_cell.length_b   1.000
_cell.length_c   1.000
_cell.angle_alpha   90.00
_cell.angle_beta   90.00
_cell.angle_gamma   90.00
#
_symmetry.space_group_name_H-M   'P 1'
#
loop_
_entity.id
_entity.type
_entity.pdbx_description
1 polymer ?
#
loop_
_entity_poly.entity_id
_entity_poly.type
_entity_poly.pdbx_seq_one_letter_code
_entity_poly.pdbx_strand_id
1 'polypeptide(L)'
;MLNVSLDEQNRRKADVLSESQKLRERIDGSGCNAAVDKLIPILESLKSLENEECVLRADYDARRAGLEADVCELEDKVESGSHSESLSESLDSLLEMSLEKLDSAKKELAGRLRAVLLVKRQIDDVATQAEVIQYDRRLSELNAYIQEKHQQTRKHYDTYNALLEIKDLMLKETSLLNSINSQFQDAITSADGRMKLIASMEGIVKNSQQKLRKLENGLDEEQMTLSNLKKKYAAAMSEQRHCYSLLKAFQEECSKNERLRGLSAA
;
A
#
# COMPACT_ATOMS: atom_id res chain seq x y z
N MET A 1 -8.25 63.31 -10.37
CA MET A 1 -8.28 62.07 -11.17
C MET A 1 -6.98 61.24 -11.09
N LEU A 2 -5.79 61.83 -10.84
CA LEU A 2 -4.55 61.03 -10.72
C LEU A 2 -4.47 60.13 -9.46
N ASN A 3 -4.94 60.57 -8.29
CA ASN A 3 -4.83 59.77 -7.06
C ASN A 3 -5.65 58.48 -7.09
N VAL A 4 -6.83 58.49 -7.71
CA VAL A 4 -7.71 57.31 -7.83
C VAL A 4 -7.08 56.21 -8.68
N SER A 5 -6.31 56.58 -9.72
CA SER A 5 -5.59 55.63 -10.58
C SER A 5 -4.38 54.99 -9.87
N LEU A 6 -3.70 55.77 -9.00
CA LEU A 6 -2.58 55.28 -8.21
C LEU A 6 -3.04 54.33 -7.10
N ASP A 7 -4.18 54.63 -6.46
CA ASP A 7 -4.77 53.76 -5.43
C ASP A 7 -5.27 52.43 -6.00
N GLU A 8 -5.85 52.43 -7.20
CA GLU A 8 -6.25 51.22 -7.92
C GLU A 8 -5.04 50.33 -8.25
N GLN A 9 -3.94 50.93 -8.70
CA GLN A 9 -2.67 50.24 -8.98
C GLN A 9 -2.05 49.66 -7.70
N ASN A 10 -2.06 50.42 -6.61
CA ASN A 10 -1.55 49.95 -5.31
C ASN A 10 -2.38 48.81 -4.75
N ARG A 11 -3.70 48.84 -4.94
CA ARG A 11 -4.61 47.76 -4.52
C ARG A 11 -4.35 46.48 -5.30
N ARG A 12 -4.22 46.57 -6.63
CA ARG A 12 -3.84 45.43 -7.49
C ARG A 12 -2.47 44.87 -7.13
N LYS A 13 -1.50 45.73 -6.82
CA LYS A 13 -0.17 45.31 -6.36
C LYS A 13 -0.26 44.56 -5.03
N ALA A 14 -1.06 45.04 -4.09
CA ALA A 14 -1.29 44.36 -2.82
C ALA A 14 -1.99 43.01 -3.00
N ASP A 15 -2.98 42.92 -3.88
CA ASP A 15 -3.69 41.68 -4.20
C ASP A 15 -2.75 40.65 -4.83
N VAL A 16 -1.92 41.04 -5.81
CA VAL A 16 -0.92 40.18 -6.46
C VAL A 16 0.16 39.72 -5.48
N LEU A 17 0.59 40.58 -4.55
CA LEU A 17 1.52 40.19 -3.50
C LEU A 17 0.89 39.17 -2.54
N SER A 18 -0.37 39.35 -2.17
CA SER A 18 -1.09 38.42 -1.30
C SER A 18 -1.30 37.05 -1.96
N GLU A 19 -1.63 37.02 -3.26
CA GLU A 19 -1.74 35.79 -4.05
C GLU A 19 -0.38 35.09 -4.17
N SER A 20 0.68 35.84 -4.45
CA SER A 20 2.05 35.30 -4.51
C SER A 20 2.51 34.71 -3.19
N GLN A 21 2.09 35.30 -2.06
CA GLN A 21 2.42 34.80 -0.73
C GLN A 21 1.64 33.52 -0.40
N LYS A 22 0.34 33.46 -0.72
CA LYS A 22 -0.46 32.22 -0.58
C LYS A 22 0.07 31.08 -1.44
N LEU A 23 0.57 31.38 -2.64
CA LEU A 23 1.19 30.38 -3.51
C LEU A 23 2.49 29.84 -2.92
N ARG A 24 3.33 30.69 -2.29
CA ARG A 24 4.54 30.24 -1.58
C ARG A 24 4.19 29.37 -0.39
N GLU A 25 3.24 29.78 0.45
CA GLU A 25 2.79 29.00 1.61
C GLU A 25 2.22 27.62 1.20
N ARG A 26 1.53 27.54 0.06
CA ARG A 26 1.06 26.27 -0.51
C ARG A 26 2.19 25.37 -1.01
N ILE A 27 3.25 25.95 -1.58
CA ILE A 27 4.42 25.20 -2.04
C ILE A 27 5.23 24.67 -0.86
N ASP A 28 5.41 25.51 0.17
CA ASP A 28 6.13 25.13 1.39
C ASP A 28 5.34 24.09 2.21
N GLY A 29 4.00 24.18 2.22
CA GLY A 29 3.10 23.22 2.88
C GLY A 29 2.90 21.89 2.13
N SER A 30 3.25 21.79 0.83
CA SER A 30 3.00 20.56 0.05
C SER A 30 4.02 19.45 0.30
N GLY A 31 5.05 19.69 1.12
CA GLY A 31 6.11 18.72 1.40
C GLY A 31 7.02 18.40 0.19
N CYS A 32 6.81 19.05 -0.96
CA CYS A 32 7.61 18.86 -2.17
C CYS A 32 9.04 19.37 -2.00
N ASN A 33 9.24 20.46 -1.25
CA ASN A 33 10.57 20.96 -0.92
C ASN A 33 11.38 19.90 -0.17
N ALA A 34 10.79 19.18 0.79
CA ALA A 34 11.48 18.12 1.51
C ALA A 34 11.89 16.91 0.61
N ALA A 35 11.20 16.68 -0.50
CA ALA A 35 11.59 15.68 -1.49
C ALA A 35 12.69 16.20 -2.43
N VAL A 36 12.60 17.47 -2.83
CA VAL A 36 13.62 18.16 -3.64
C VAL A 36 14.93 18.32 -2.86
N ASP A 37 14.85 18.70 -1.59
CA ASP A 37 15.99 18.82 -0.66
C ASP A 37 16.69 17.47 -0.45
N LYS A 38 15.99 16.34 -0.63
CA LYS A 38 16.59 15.00 -0.62
C LYS A 38 17.17 14.60 -1.98
N LEU A 39 16.60 15.09 -3.08
CA LEU A 39 17.07 14.77 -4.44
C LEU A 39 18.31 15.58 -4.84
N ILE A 40 18.45 16.81 -4.36
CA ILE A 40 19.62 17.68 -4.60
C ILE A 40 20.94 16.99 -4.19
N PRO A 41 21.13 16.50 -2.95
CA PRO A 41 22.38 15.85 -2.56
C PRO A 41 22.60 14.54 -3.31
N ILE A 42 21.53 13.83 -3.70
CA ILE A 42 21.64 12.61 -4.51
C ILE A 42 22.16 12.95 -5.91
N LEU A 43 21.65 13.99 -6.56
CA LEU A 43 22.12 14.46 -7.87
C LEU A 43 23.57 14.96 -7.80
N GLU A 44 23.93 15.69 -6.75
CA GLU A 44 25.31 16.11 -6.52
C GLU A 44 26.25 14.91 -6.35
N SER A 45 25.82 13.89 -5.60
CA SER A 45 26.60 12.65 -5.44
C SER A 45 26.73 11.86 -6.75
N LEU A 46 25.67 11.83 -7.57
CA LEU A 46 25.66 11.13 -8.84
C LEU A 46 26.63 11.82 -9.82
N LYS A 47 26.64 13.15 -9.82
CA LYS A 47 27.59 13.95 -10.62
C LYS A 47 29.03 13.81 -10.14
N SER A 48 29.28 13.69 -8.83
CA SER A 48 30.63 13.43 -8.32
C SER A 48 31.12 12.03 -8.71
N LEU A 49 30.24 11.02 -8.63
CA LEU A 49 30.52 9.65 -9.06
C LEU A 49 30.81 9.57 -10.57
N GLU A 50 30.06 10.27 -11.40
CA GLU A 50 30.29 10.34 -12.85
C GLU A 50 31.65 10.97 -13.17
N ASN A 51 32.02 12.04 -12.46
CA ASN A 51 33.35 12.64 -12.59
C ASN A 51 34.47 11.70 -12.16
N GLU A 52 34.29 10.96 -11.05
CA GLU A 52 35.25 9.94 -10.61
C GLU A 52 35.41 8.82 -11.64
N GLU A 53 34.32 8.36 -12.26
CA GLU A 53 34.36 7.36 -13.35
C GLU A 53 35.15 7.89 -14.54
N CYS A 54 34.91 9.14 -14.97
CA CYS A 54 35.66 9.75 -16.06
C CYS A 54 37.16 9.84 -15.76
N VAL A 55 37.54 10.25 -14.54
CA VAL A 55 38.95 10.33 -14.12
C VAL A 55 39.60 8.95 -14.08
N LEU A 56 38.92 7.95 -13.51
CA LEU A 56 39.41 6.57 -13.46
C LEU A 56 39.59 5.98 -14.86
N ARG A 57 38.66 6.25 -15.78
CA ARG A 57 38.73 5.77 -17.15
C ARG A 57 39.93 6.37 -17.89
N ALA A 58 40.15 7.67 -17.73
CA ALA A 58 41.31 8.36 -18.31
C ALA A 58 42.64 7.83 -17.73
N ASP A 59 42.71 7.59 -16.41
CA ASP A 59 43.90 6.99 -15.77
C ASP A 59 44.14 5.56 -16.29
N TYR A 60 43.09 4.75 -16.42
CA TYR A 60 43.18 3.41 -17.01
C TYR A 60 43.70 3.43 -18.44
N ASP A 61 43.17 4.31 -19.28
CA ASP A 61 43.57 4.40 -20.69
C ASP A 61 45.01 4.92 -20.82
N ALA A 62 45.43 5.89 -20.00
CA ALA A 62 46.82 6.36 -19.95
C ALA A 62 47.80 5.26 -19.51
N ARG A 63 47.43 4.49 -18.47
CA ARG A 63 48.25 3.40 -17.94
C ARG A 63 48.33 2.23 -18.92
N ARG A 64 47.24 1.96 -19.66
CA ARG A 64 47.23 0.99 -20.76
C ARG A 64 48.17 1.42 -21.88
N ALA A 65 48.08 2.66 -22.34
CA ALA A 65 48.95 3.20 -23.39
C ALA A 65 50.45 3.18 -22.99
N GLY A 66 50.76 3.46 -21.71
CA GLY A 66 52.12 3.35 -21.19
C GLY A 66 52.64 1.91 -21.21
N LEU A 67 51.84 0.95 -20.76
CA LEU A 67 52.20 -0.46 -20.83
C LEU A 67 52.34 -0.97 -22.27
N GLU A 68 51.49 -0.52 -23.19
CA GLU A 68 51.60 -0.85 -24.62
C GLU A 68 52.90 -0.29 -25.23
N ALA A 69 53.31 0.93 -24.86
CA ALA A 69 54.57 1.52 -25.31
C ALA A 69 55.79 0.76 -24.74
N ASP A 70 55.77 0.38 -23.45
CA ASP A 70 56.81 -0.42 -22.82
C ASP A 70 56.95 -1.80 -23.50
N VAL A 71 55.83 -2.42 -23.89
CA VAL A 71 55.82 -3.69 -24.62
C VAL A 71 56.46 -3.53 -26.00
N CYS A 72 56.10 -2.49 -26.76
CA CYS A 72 56.73 -2.23 -28.05
C CYS A 72 58.24 -1.96 -27.94
N GLU A 73 58.68 -1.21 -26.92
CA GLU A 73 60.11 -0.96 -26.70
C GLU A 73 60.89 -2.25 -26.37
N LEU A 74 60.26 -3.17 -25.62
CA LEU A 74 60.84 -4.48 -25.32
C LEU A 74 60.87 -5.40 -26.54
N GLU A 75 59.81 -5.39 -27.36
CA GLU A 75 59.77 -6.12 -28.64
C GLU A 75 60.87 -5.64 -29.60
N ASP A 76 61.05 -4.32 -29.75
CA ASP A 76 62.12 -3.72 -30.57
C ASP A 76 63.52 -4.10 -30.06
N LYS A 77 63.71 -4.13 -28.74
CA LYS A 77 65.01 -4.52 -28.12
C LYS A 77 65.32 -6.00 -28.34
N VAL A 78 64.31 -6.87 -28.30
CA VAL A 78 64.46 -8.31 -28.60
C VAL A 78 64.77 -8.53 -30.08
N GLU A 79 64.14 -7.78 -30.98
CA GLU A 79 64.37 -7.88 -32.43
C GLU A 79 65.72 -7.28 -32.86
N SER A 80 66.26 -6.32 -32.10
CA SER A 80 67.57 -5.69 -32.34
C SER A 80 68.81 -6.55 -31.98
N GLY A 81 68.63 -7.76 -31.44
CA GLY A 81 69.70 -8.75 -31.30
C GLY A 81 70.86 -8.38 -30.36
N SER A 82 70.59 -7.66 -29.27
CA SER A 82 71.63 -7.32 -28.27
C SER A 82 71.83 -8.51 -27.30
N HIS A 83 72.78 -9.39 -27.61
CA HIS A 83 73.14 -10.51 -26.74
C HIS A 83 74.14 -10.07 -25.65
N SER A 84 73.62 -9.89 -24.44
CA SER A 84 74.36 -9.97 -23.18
C SER A 84 73.62 -10.93 -22.26
N GLU A 85 74.31 -11.85 -21.58
CA GLU A 85 73.71 -12.68 -20.51
C GLU A 85 73.01 -11.82 -19.43
N SER A 86 73.47 -10.57 -19.24
CA SER A 86 72.81 -9.60 -18.34
C SER A 86 71.48 -9.05 -18.86
N LEU A 87 71.23 -9.08 -20.17
CA LEU A 87 69.96 -8.68 -20.78
C LEU A 87 68.92 -9.78 -20.62
N SER A 88 69.31 -11.06 -20.70
CA SER A 88 68.43 -12.20 -20.46
C SER A 88 67.90 -12.21 -19.02
N GLU A 89 68.79 -12.08 -18.02
CA GLU A 89 68.38 -12.00 -16.61
C GLU A 89 67.50 -10.76 -16.35
N SER A 90 67.80 -9.62 -16.98
CA SER A 90 66.97 -8.42 -16.87
C SER A 90 65.59 -8.63 -17.51
N LEU A 91 65.51 -9.32 -18.65
CA LEU A 91 64.24 -9.61 -19.34
C LEU A 91 63.39 -10.61 -18.55
N ASP A 92 64.00 -11.66 -18.01
CA ASP A 92 63.35 -12.65 -17.16
C ASP A 92 62.79 -12.00 -15.90
N SER A 93 63.56 -11.08 -15.27
CA SER A 93 63.08 -10.32 -14.11
C SER A 93 61.90 -9.39 -14.45
N LEU A 94 61.89 -8.78 -15.64
CA LEU A 94 60.79 -7.94 -16.14
C LEU A 94 59.54 -8.80 -16.42
N LEU A 95 59.72 -9.98 -17.01
CA LEU A 95 58.66 -10.94 -17.26
C LEU A 95 58.03 -11.44 -15.95
N GLU A 96 58.85 -11.78 -14.97
CA GLU A 96 58.39 -12.21 -13.65
C GLU A 96 57.62 -11.09 -12.93
N MET A 97 58.14 -9.85 -12.96
CA MET A 97 57.40 -8.68 -12.47
C MET A 97 56.07 -8.45 -13.21
N SER A 98 56.02 -8.70 -14.52
CA SER A 98 54.79 -8.56 -15.31
C SER A 98 53.75 -9.64 -14.99
N LEU A 99 54.21 -10.88 -14.75
CA LEU A 99 53.38 -12.01 -14.33
C LEU A 99 52.82 -11.79 -12.91
N GLU A 100 53.63 -11.29 -11.98
CA GLU A 100 53.16 -10.92 -10.64
C GLU A 100 52.11 -9.81 -10.69
N LYS A 101 52.33 -8.78 -11.52
CA LYS A 101 51.32 -7.74 -11.77
C LYS A 101 50.04 -8.33 -12.34
N LEU A 102 50.15 -9.22 -13.34
CA LEU A 102 49.00 -9.90 -13.94
C LEU A 102 48.23 -10.74 -12.90
N ASP A 103 48.91 -11.49 -12.06
CA ASP A 103 48.29 -12.30 -11.02
C ASP A 103 47.68 -11.45 -9.89
N SER A 104 48.30 -10.32 -9.56
CA SER A 104 47.70 -9.34 -8.64
C SER A 104 46.40 -8.75 -9.22
N ALA A 105 46.39 -8.41 -10.50
CA ALA A 105 45.21 -7.90 -11.20
C ALA A 105 44.10 -8.96 -11.30
N LYS A 106 44.45 -10.23 -11.58
CA LYS A 106 43.49 -11.36 -11.55
C LYS A 106 42.89 -11.55 -10.16
N LYS A 107 43.69 -11.46 -9.09
CA LYS A 107 43.20 -11.55 -7.70
C LYS A 107 42.23 -10.41 -7.38
N GLU A 108 42.54 -9.19 -7.80
CA GLU A 108 41.67 -8.04 -7.62
C GLU A 108 40.34 -8.22 -8.38
N LEU A 109 40.40 -8.62 -9.65
CA LEU A 109 39.23 -8.92 -10.47
C LEU A 109 38.35 -10.01 -9.82
N ALA A 110 38.97 -11.09 -9.32
CA ALA A 110 38.27 -12.14 -8.59
C ALA A 110 37.64 -11.64 -7.28
N GLY A 111 38.25 -10.67 -6.61
CA GLY A 111 37.67 -9.95 -5.47
C GLY A 111 36.43 -9.16 -5.87
N ARG A 112 36.52 -8.36 -6.94
CA ARG A 112 35.40 -7.57 -7.47
C ARG A 112 34.23 -8.44 -7.95
N LEU A 113 34.51 -9.54 -8.66
CA LEU A 113 33.48 -10.49 -9.10
C LEU A 113 32.72 -11.11 -7.92
N ARG A 114 33.42 -11.48 -6.84
CA ARG A 114 32.77 -11.98 -5.61
C ARG A 114 31.86 -10.92 -4.98
N ALA A 115 32.29 -9.66 -4.94
CA ALA A 115 31.47 -8.56 -4.44
C ALA A 115 30.22 -8.33 -5.31
N VAL A 116 30.35 -8.34 -6.63
CA VAL A 116 29.21 -8.22 -7.56
C VAL A 116 28.21 -9.35 -7.37
N LEU A 117 28.67 -10.60 -7.22
CA LEU A 117 27.80 -11.74 -6.96
C LEU A 117 27.07 -11.63 -5.62
N LEU A 118 27.73 -11.10 -4.59
CA LEU A 118 27.10 -10.84 -3.29
C LEU A 118 25.96 -9.83 -3.43
N VAL A 119 26.19 -8.71 -4.12
CA VAL A 119 25.17 -7.69 -4.36
C VAL A 119 24.01 -8.25 -5.20
N LYS A 120 24.29 -9.06 -6.22
CA LYS A 120 23.22 -9.71 -7.00
C LYS A 120 22.35 -10.62 -6.13
N ARG A 121 22.94 -11.43 -5.25
CA ARG A 121 22.16 -12.23 -4.29
C ARG A 121 21.29 -11.37 -3.38
N GLN A 122 21.82 -10.26 -2.87
CA GLN A 122 21.04 -9.33 -2.04
C GLN A 122 19.87 -8.71 -2.81
N ILE A 123 20.04 -8.46 -4.11
CA ILE A 123 18.96 -7.96 -4.98
C ILE A 123 17.92 -9.07 -5.22
N ASP A 124 18.37 -10.29 -5.50
CA ASP A 124 17.48 -11.44 -5.73
C ASP A 124 16.70 -11.83 -4.45
N ASP A 125 17.24 -11.56 -3.26
CA ASP A 125 16.58 -11.77 -1.97
C ASP A 125 15.46 -10.73 -1.72
N VAL A 126 15.44 -9.60 -2.44
CA VAL A 126 14.42 -8.56 -2.31
C VAL A 126 13.32 -8.79 -3.34
N ALA A 127 12.09 -8.95 -2.86
CA ALA A 127 10.92 -9.09 -3.73
C ALA A 127 10.83 -7.93 -4.72
N THR A 128 10.70 -8.28 -6.00
CA THR A 128 10.53 -7.31 -7.07
C THR A 128 9.20 -6.58 -6.95
N GLN A 129 9.10 -5.38 -7.51
CA GLN A 129 7.85 -4.60 -7.51
C GLN A 129 6.66 -5.39 -8.08
N ALA A 130 6.91 -6.24 -9.10
CA ALA A 130 5.89 -7.10 -9.68
C ALA A 130 5.39 -8.17 -8.69
N GLU A 131 6.28 -8.81 -7.94
CA GLU A 131 5.93 -9.80 -6.91
C GLU A 131 5.13 -9.16 -5.77
N VAL A 132 5.52 -7.97 -5.33
CA VAL A 132 4.77 -7.22 -4.29
C VAL A 132 3.34 -6.94 -4.76
N ILE A 133 3.14 -6.49 -6.00
CA ILE A 133 1.80 -6.26 -6.57
C ILE A 133 1.00 -7.56 -6.66
N GLN A 134 1.64 -8.67 -7.04
CA GLN A 134 0.97 -9.98 -7.09
C GLN A 134 0.54 -10.43 -5.69
N TYR A 135 1.39 -10.28 -4.68
CA TYR A 135 1.05 -10.62 -3.30
C TYR A 135 -0.05 -9.74 -2.75
N ASP A 136 -0.02 -8.43 -3.01
CA ASP A 136 -1.08 -7.51 -2.57
C ASP A 136 -2.44 -7.89 -3.17
N ARG A 137 -2.48 -8.20 -4.46
CA ARG A 137 -3.69 -8.70 -5.11
C ARG A 137 -4.16 -10.02 -4.49
N ARG A 138 -3.25 -10.97 -4.27
CA ARG A 138 -3.59 -12.29 -3.71
C ARG A 138 -4.09 -12.19 -2.27
N LEU A 139 -3.50 -11.31 -1.47
CA LEU A 139 -3.95 -11.01 -0.11
C LEU A 139 -5.32 -10.34 -0.11
N SER A 140 -5.56 -9.41 -1.04
CA SER A 140 -6.87 -8.77 -1.21
C SER A 140 -7.96 -9.78 -1.59
N GLU A 141 -7.68 -10.69 -2.51
CA GLU A 141 -8.57 -11.79 -2.89
C GLU A 141 -8.86 -12.73 -1.70
N LEU A 142 -7.82 -13.11 -0.96
CA LEU A 142 -7.96 -13.95 0.23
C LEU A 142 -8.79 -13.25 1.31
N ASN A 143 -8.57 -11.97 1.56
CA ASN A 143 -9.34 -11.18 2.51
C ASN A 143 -10.81 -11.09 2.12
N ALA A 144 -11.11 -10.89 0.83
CA ALA A 144 -12.48 -10.91 0.34
C ALA A 144 -13.15 -12.27 0.57
N TYR A 145 -12.45 -13.37 0.29
CA TYR A 145 -12.94 -14.73 0.54
C TYR A 145 -13.20 -14.99 2.03
N ILE A 146 -12.28 -14.59 2.91
CA ILE A 146 -12.43 -14.72 4.37
C ILE A 146 -13.64 -13.93 4.86
N GLN A 147 -13.81 -12.68 4.39
CA GLN A 147 -14.96 -11.85 4.73
C GLN A 147 -16.29 -12.47 4.27
N GLU A 148 -16.33 -13.02 3.04
CA GLU A 148 -17.51 -13.72 2.54
C GLU A 148 -17.86 -14.93 3.41
N LYS A 149 -16.85 -15.75 3.76
CA LYS A 149 -17.04 -16.90 4.65
C LYS A 149 -17.53 -16.49 6.03
N HIS A 150 -16.98 -15.44 6.62
CA HIS A 150 -17.48 -14.91 7.89
C HIS A 150 -18.94 -14.45 7.80
N GLN A 151 -19.33 -13.79 6.71
CA GLN A 151 -20.74 -13.41 6.49
C GLN A 151 -21.65 -14.63 6.34
N GLN A 152 -21.22 -15.65 5.59
CA GLN A 152 -21.98 -16.90 5.44
C GLN A 152 -22.16 -17.59 6.80
N THR A 153 -21.08 -17.76 7.56
CA THR A 153 -21.13 -18.36 8.91
C THR A 153 -22.07 -17.60 9.82
N ARG A 154 -22.01 -16.25 9.83
CA ARG A 154 -22.92 -15.43 10.64
C ARG A 154 -24.38 -15.65 10.26
N LYS A 155 -24.72 -15.64 8.97
CA LYS A 155 -26.09 -15.93 8.49
C LYS A 155 -26.57 -17.32 8.93
N HIS A 156 -25.68 -18.32 8.92
CA HIS A 156 -26.02 -19.66 9.40
C HIS A 156 -26.32 -19.68 10.91
N TYR A 157 -25.51 -18.99 11.73
CA TYR A 157 -25.78 -18.85 13.16
C TYR A 157 -27.07 -18.08 13.44
N ASP A 158 -27.32 -16.98 12.73
CA ASP A 158 -28.55 -16.20 12.88
C ASP A 158 -29.79 -17.07 12.56
N THR A 159 -29.72 -17.84 11.46
CA THR A 159 -30.79 -18.78 11.08
C THR A 159 -30.96 -19.89 12.11
N TYR A 160 -29.86 -20.47 12.60
CA TYR A 160 -29.89 -21.50 13.62
C TYR A 160 -30.53 -21.01 14.93
N ASN A 161 -30.14 -19.81 15.39
CA ASN A 161 -30.68 -19.21 16.60
C ASN A 161 -32.18 -18.91 16.45
N ALA A 162 -32.62 -18.39 15.30
CA ALA A 162 -34.03 -18.18 15.02
C ALA A 162 -34.83 -19.49 15.04
N LEU A 163 -34.30 -20.56 14.42
CA LEU A 163 -34.93 -21.88 14.46
C LEU A 163 -34.98 -22.47 15.87
N LEU A 164 -33.95 -22.25 16.68
CA LEU A 164 -33.89 -22.68 18.08
C LEU A 164 -34.96 -21.95 18.92
N GLU A 165 -35.11 -20.64 18.75
CA GLU A 165 -36.16 -19.86 19.41
C GLU A 165 -37.57 -20.32 19.00
N ILE A 166 -37.79 -20.57 17.70
CA ILE A 166 -39.05 -21.11 17.19
C ILE A 166 -39.35 -22.47 17.84
N LYS A 167 -38.37 -23.38 17.86
CA LYS A 167 -38.51 -24.70 18.50
C LYS A 167 -38.89 -24.54 19.98
N ASP A 168 -38.23 -23.66 20.72
CA ASP A 168 -38.53 -23.43 22.13
C ASP A 168 -39.94 -22.85 22.35
N LEU A 169 -40.41 -21.98 21.45
CA LEU A 169 -41.78 -21.48 21.47
C LEU A 169 -42.80 -22.59 21.17
N MET A 170 -42.54 -23.44 20.18
CA MET A 170 -43.39 -24.59 19.85
C MET A 170 -43.48 -25.60 21.01
N LEU A 171 -42.39 -25.84 21.73
CA LEU A 171 -42.39 -26.69 22.92
C LEU A 171 -43.23 -26.07 24.05
N LYS A 172 -43.13 -24.75 24.26
CA LYS A 172 -43.97 -24.03 25.24
C LYS A 172 -45.44 -24.09 24.86
N GLU A 173 -45.78 -23.95 23.58
CA GLU A 173 -47.15 -24.08 23.08
C GLU A 173 -47.70 -25.50 23.31
N THR A 174 -46.91 -26.52 22.99
CA THR A 174 -47.30 -27.92 23.20
C THR A 174 -47.52 -28.21 24.69
N SER A 175 -46.63 -27.73 25.56
CA SER A 175 -46.78 -27.84 27.01
C SER A 175 -48.05 -27.13 27.52
N LEU A 176 -48.33 -25.94 26.98
CA LEU A 176 -49.54 -25.18 27.32
C LEU A 176 -50.80 -25.92 26.88
N LEU A 177 -50.86 -26.44 25.65
CA LEU A 177 -51.98 -27.21 25.13
C LEU A 177 -52.23 -28.47 25.94
N ASN A 178 -51.17 -29.21 26.30
CA ASN A 178 -51.27 -30.37 27.18
C ASN A 178 -51.81 -30.01 28.57
N SER A 179 -51.35 -28.89 29.14
CA SER A 179 -51.85 -28.38 30.42
C SER A 179 -53.33 -28.01 30.35
N ILE A 180 -53.75 -27.33 29.28
CA ILE A 180 -55.17 -26.96 29.07
C ILE A 180 -56.01 -28.24 28.94
N ASN A 181 -55.57 -29.20 28.12
CA ASN A 181 -56.29 -30.45 27.92
C ASN A 181 -56.47 -31.25 29.21
N SER A 182 -55.43 -31.32 30.05
CA SER A 182 -55.50 -31.98 31.36
C SER A 182 -56.45 -31.27 32.32
N GLN A 183 -56.45 -29.93 32.36
CA GLN A 183 -57.31 -29.15 33.27
C GLN A 183 -58.77 -29.10 32.80
N PHE A 184 -59.01 -29.25 31.50
CA PHE A 184 -60.33 -29.10 30.89
C PHE A 184 -61.34 -30.11 31.42
N GLN A 185 -60.96 -31.39 31.50
CA GLN A 185 -61.85 -32.48 31.90
C GLN A 185 -62.35 -32.30 33.34
N ASP A 186 -61.47 -31.89 34.26
CA ASP A 186 -61.83 -31.69 35.66
C ASP A 186 -62.62 -30.39 35.86
N ALA A 187 -62.22 -29.31 35.17
CA ALA A 187 -62.82 -27.99 35.33
C ALA A 187 -64.26 -27.90 34.81
N ILE A 188 -64.63 -28.65 33.77
CA ILE A 188 -65.96 -28.56 33.16
C ILE A 188 -67.07 -29.15 34.04
N THR A 189 -66.71 -30.05 34.96
CA THR A 189 -67.64 -30.79 35.84
C THR A 189 -68.36 -29.88 36.86
N SER A 190 -67.80 -28.71 37.18
CA SER A 190 -68.33 -27.78 38.18
C SER A 190 -68.43 -26.35 37.63
N ALA A 191 -69.42 -25.59 38.09
CA ALA A 191 -69.58 -24.18 37.71
C ALA A 191 -68.38 -23.31 38.15
N ASP A 192 -67.84 -23.56 39.35
CA ASP A 192 -66.64 -22.88 39.85
C ASP A 192 -65.38 -23.25 39.05
N GLY A 193 -65.26 -24.54 38.67
CA GLY A 193 -64.20 -25.02 37.79
C GLY A 193 -64.21 -24.32 36.41
N ARG A 194 -65.40 -24.16 35.81
CA ARG A 194 -65.58 -23.44 34.55
C ARG A 194 -65.16 -21.97 34.66
N MET A 195 -65.54 -21.28 35.73
CA MET A 195 -65.12 -19.89 35.95
C MET A 195 -63.60 -19.77 36.10
N LYS A 196 -62.95 -20.68 36.84
CA LYS A 196 -61.49 -20.70 36.99
C LYS A 196 -60.75 -20.97 35.68
N LEU A 197 -61.27 -21.88 34.85
CA LEU A 197 -60.71 -22.16 33.53
C LEU A 197 -60.78 -20.92 32.62
N ILE A 198 -61.92 -20.22 32.61
CA ILE A 198 -62.09 -18.97 31.85
C ILE A 198 -61.08 -17.92 32.31
N ALA A 199 -60.98 -17.68 33.61
CA ALA A 199 -60.03 -16.71 34.17
C ALA A 199 -58.55 -17.06 33.83
N SER A 200 -58.21 -18.35 33.84
CA SER A 200 -56.88 -18.83 33.42
C SER A 200 -56.60 -18.56 31.94
N MET A 201 -57.56 -18.87 31.06
CA MET A 201 -57.46 -18.61 29.63
C MET A 201 -57.34 -17.12 29.31
N GLU A 202 -58.13 -16.27 29.97
CA GLU A 202 -58.03 -14.81 29.85
C GLU A 202 -56.64 -14.31 30.28
N GLY A 203 -56.10 -14.84 31.37
CA GLY A 203 -54.74 -14.54 31.82
C GLY A 203 -53.66 -14.93 30.80
N ILE A 204 -53.78 -16.13 30.20
CA ILE A 204 -52.88 -16.61 29.15
C ILE A 204 -52.91 -15.68 27.94
N VAL A 205 -54.10 -15.36 27.43
CA VAL A 205 -54.28 -14.47 26.27
C VAL A 205 -53.67 -13.10 26.55
N LYS A 206 -53.94 -12.51 27.72
CA LYS A 206 -53.41 -11.20 28.11
C LYS A 206 -51.87 -11.20 28.17
N ASN A 207 -51.28 -12.24 28.75
CA ASN A 207 -49.84 -12.39 28.84
C ASN A 207 -49.19 -12.57 27.45
N SER A 208 -49.81 -13.37 26.57
CA SER A 208 -49.36 -13.54 25.18
C SER A 208 -49.43 -12.23 24.39
N GLN A 209 -50.54 -11.48 24.49
CA GLN A 209 -50.69 -10.16 23.87
C GLN A 209 -49.67 -9.14 24.40
N GLN A 210 -49.32 -9.20 25.69
CA GLN A 210 -48.28 -8.32 26.24
C GLN A 210 -46.89 -8.67 25.70
N LYS A 211 -46.56 -9.96 25.58
CA LYS A 211 -45.29 -10.41 24.99
C LYS A 211 -45.18 -10.03 23.52
N LEU A 212 -46.26 -10.20 22.75
CA LEU A 212 -46.31 -9.82 21.34
C LEU A 212 -46.01 -8.33 21.16
N ARG A 213 -46.70 -7.46 21.90
CA ARG A 213 -46.45 -6.01 21.86
C ARG A 213 -45.01 -5.63 22.19
N LYS A 214 -44.37 -6.31 23.15
CA LYS A 214 -42.95 -6.06 23.47
C LYS A 214 -42.03 -6.43 22.30
N LEU A 215 -42.31 -7.54 21.61
CA LEU A 215 -41.56 -7.97 20.44
C LEU A 215 -41.76 -7.02 19.26
N GLU A 216 -43.00 -6.58 19.01
CA GLU A 216 -43.32 -5.60 17.96
C GLU A 216 -42.58 -4.28 18.19
N ASN A 217 -42.58 -3.76 19.42
CA ASN A 217 -41.83 -2.54 19.74
C ASN A 217 -40.31 -2.73 19.51
N GLY A 218 -39.74 -3.87 19.92
CA GLY A 218 -38.33 -4.15 19.69
C GLY A 218 -37.98 -4.31 18.20
N LEU A 219 -38.89 -4.86 17.40
CA LEU A 219 -38.74 -4.96 15.95
C LEU A 219 -38.73 -3.56 15.31
N ASP A 220 -39.64 -2.67 15.72
CA ASP A 220 -39.69 -1.31 15.22
C ASP A 220 -38.42 -0.52 15.58
N GLU A 221 -37.91 -0.67 16.81
CA GLU A 221 -36.64 -0.08 17.25
C GLU A 221 -35.48 -0.55 16.37
N GLU A 222 -35.35 -1.86 16.14
CA GLU A 222 -34.28 -2.42 15.30
C GLU A 222 -34.43 -2.06 13.81
N GLN A 223 -35.65 -1.93 13.32
CA GLN A 223 -35.88 -1.45 11.96
C GLN A 223 -35.46 0.01 11.79
N MET A 224 -35.66 0.84 12.82
CA MET A 224 -35.19 2.21 12.85
C MET A 224 -33.65 2.29 12.91
N THR A 225 -33.00 1.48 13.75
CA THR A 225 -31.52 1.42 13.79
C THR A 225 -30.94 0.99 12.44
N LEU A 226 -31.51 -0.03 11.81
CA LEU A 226 -31.13 -0.52 10.48
C LEU A 226 -31.32 0.56 9.40
N SER A 227 -32.44 1.28 9.42
CA SER A 227 -32.69 2.37 8.47
C SER A 227 -31.66 3.49 8.60
N ASN A 228 -31.29 3.84 9.83
CA ASN A 228 -30.28 4.84 10.13
C ASN A 228 -28.89 4.38 9.67
N LEU A 229 -28.54 3.12 9.91
CA LEU A 229 -27.27 2.56 9.48
C LEU A 229 -27.17 2.51 7.94
N LYS A 230 -28.24 2.13 7.25
CA LYS A 230 -28.31 2.18 5.77
C LYS A 230 -28.08 3.58 5.22
N LYS A 231 -28.68 4.61 5.84
CA LYS A 231 -28.45 6.01 5.46
C LYS A 231 -26.99 6.43 5.65
N LYS A 232 -26.39 6.10 6.80
CA LYS A 232 -24.96 6.38 7.07
C LYS A 232 -24.05 5.69 6.06
N TYR A 233 -24.30 4.43 5.75
CA TYR A 233 -23.56 3.68 4.74
C TYR A 233 -23.69 4.32 3.35
N ALA A 234 -24.90 4.69 2.93
CA ALA A 234 -25.12 5.35 1.65
C ALA A 234 -24.36 6.69 1.53
N ALA A 235 -24.33 7.48 2.62
CA ALA A 235 -23.56 8.73 2.68
C ALA A 235 -22.05 8.47 2.53
N ALA A 236 -21.50 7.52 3.30
CA ALA A 236 -20.08 7.16 3.21
C ALA A 236 -19.70 6.63 1.82
N MET A 237 -20.56 5.82 1.19
CA MET A 237 -20.34 5.36 -0.19
C MET A 237 -20.35 6.49 -1.21
N SER A 238 -21.21 7.50 -1.02
CA SER A 238 -21.24 8.69 -1.87
C SER A 238 -19.95 9.51 -1.73
N GLU A 239 -19.47 9.69 -0.50
CA GLU A 239 -18.21 10.37 -0.21
C GLU A 239 -17.01 9.63 -0.79
N GLN A 240 -16.94 8.31 -0.64
CA GLN A 240 -15.91 7.47 -1.26
C GLN A 240 -15.87 7.64 -2.78
N ARG A 241 -17.05 7.62 -3.44
CA ARG A 241 -17.14 7.84 -4.89
C ARG A 241 -16.64 9.23 -5.27
N HIS A 242 -16.99 10.25 -4.50
CA HIS A 242 -16.53 11.61 -4.72
C HIS A 242 -15.00 11.72 -4.61
N CYS A 243 -14.41 11.16 -3.55
CA CYS A 243 -12.96 11.11 -3.36
C CYS A 243 -12.24 10.38 -4.51
N TYR A 244 -12.80 9.26 -4.98
CA TYR A 244 -12.27 8.53 -6.12
C TYR A 244 -12.30 9.37 -7.41
N SER A 245 -13.42 10.06 -7.68
CA SER A 245 -13.51 10.98 -8.82
C SER A 245 -12.49 12.11 -8.74
N LEU A 246 -12.27 12.69 -7.56
CA LEU A 246 -11.29 13.74 -7.34
C LEU A 246 -9.86 13.24 -7.55
N LEU A 247 -9.52 12.05 -7.03
CA LEU A 247 -8.24 11.39 -7.25
C LEU A 247 -7.97 11.15 -8.74
N LYS A 248 -8.98 10.68 -9.48
CA LYS A 248 -8.86 10.46 -10.92
C LYS A 248 -8.61 11.76 -11.68
N ALA A 249 -9.36 12.82 -11.37
CA ALA A 249 -9.15 14.13 -11.96
C ALA A 249 -7.75 14.70 -11.64
N PHE A 250 -7.29 14.53 -10.39
CA PHE A 250 -5.93 14.91 -9.99
C PHE A 250 -4.86 14.14 -10.78
N GLN A 251 -5.03 12.83 -10.96
CA GLN A 251 -4.11 12.01 -11.74
C GLN A 251 -4.04 12.46 -13.21
N GLU A 252 -5.18 12.79 -13.81
CA GLU A 252 -5.24 13.32 -15.19
C GLU A 252 -4.50 14.65 -15.34
N GLU A 253 -4.65 15.58 -14.38
CA GLU A 253 -3.91 16.85 -14.36
C GLU A 253 -2.41 16.64 -14.11
N CYS A 254 -2.01 15.69 -13.25
CA CYS A 254 -0.60 15.32 -13.07
C CYS A 254 0.02 14.82 -14.39
N SER A 255 -0.64 13.88 -15.08
CA SER A 255 -0.18 13.38 -16.39
C SER A 255 -0.16 14.47 -17.47
N LYS A 256 -1.01 15.50 -17.37
CA LYS A 256 -0.96 16.67 -18.25
C LYS A 256 0.24 17.57 -17.92
N ASN A 257 0.51 17.81 -16.64
CA ASN A 257 1.65 18.60 -16.18
C ASN A 257 2.98 17.97 -16.60
N GLU A 258 3.13 16.65 -16.43
CA GLU A 258 4.32 15.91 -16.87
C GLU A 258 4.56 16.04 -18.38
N ARG A 259 3.50 15.94 -19.20
CA ARG A 259 3.59 16.18 -20.65
C ARG A 259 4.05 17.58 -20.99
N LEU A 260 3.52 18.60 -20.29
CA LEU A 260 3.91 20.00 -20.50
C LEU A 260 5.37 20.26 -20.08
N ARG A 261 5.84 19.66 -18.98
CA ARG A 261 7.25 19.75 -18.56
C ARG A 261 8.19 19.08 -19.57
N GLY A 262 7.80 17.93 -20.11
CA GLY A 262 8.56 17.25 -21.17
C GLY A 262 8.70 18.10 -22.45
N LEU A 263 7.68 18.88 -22.80
CA LEU A 263 7.70 19.79 -23.95
C LEU A 263 8.50 21.08 -23.69
N SER A 264 8.67 21.50 -22.44
CA SER A 264 9.46 22.67 -22.05
C SER A 264 10.96 22.37 -21.91
N ALA A 265 11.35 21.09 -21.87
CA ALA A 265 12.73 20.64 -21.74
C ALA A 265 13.38 20.24 -23.08
N ALA A 266 12.64 20.37 -24.19
CA ALA A 266 13.09 20.18 -25.57
C ALA A 266 13.13 21.53 -26.30
#